data_AF-A0A3E0EL60-F1
#
_entry.id   AF-A0A3E0EL60-F1
#
_cell.length_a   1.000
_cell.length_b   1.000
_cell.length_c   1.000
_cell.angle_alpha   90.00
_cell.angle_beta   90.00
_cell.angle_gamma   90.00
#
_symmetry.space_group_name_H-M   'P 1'
#
loop_
_entity.id
_entity.type
_entity.pdbx_description
1 polymer ?
#
loop_
_entity_poly.entity_id
_entity_poly.type
_entity_poly.pdbx_seq_one_letter_code
_entity_poly.pdbx_strand_id
1 'polypeptide(L)'
;MTHIQSLPADLRSVIGTENIDFSIIAKRKQPLKNSWGLIIFGTIWSAFISIFVIAFLGPLLKGEEVHFKVNDEPTTGSWENFEPLLVPTLFIGLFVIIGIAILCSGLYSFFQKGGNFVGTENRLIHYRKGTIKTYDWEQFSGNMEINSQKEDISMELRTGKMVSRKNKPDEYVPDILYISGVPNVLEIEKICRNRIKENDPIPAVTSNT
;
A
#
# COMPACT_ATOMS: atom_id res chain seq x y z
N MET A 1 8.21 28.71 9.48
CA MET A 1 8.02 28.56 10.94
C MET A 1 7.82 27.08 11.21
N THR A 2 8.76 26.44 11.90
CA THR A 2 8.77 25.00 12.21
C THR A 2 7.70 24.66 13.24
N HIS A 3 6.65 23.93 12.82
CA HIS A 3 5.62 23.44 13.73
C HIS A 3 6.18 22.25 14.54
N ILE A 4 6.78 22.54 15.70
CA ILE A 4 7.12 21.48 16.67
C ILE A 4 5.80 21.08 17.36
N GLN A 5 5.01 20.22 16.72
CA GLN A 5 3.92 19.52 17.40
C GLN A 5 4.52 18.69 18.54
N SER A 6 3.78 18.54 19.64
CA SER A 6 4.25 17.82 20.83
C SER A 6 4.58 16.36 20.48
N LEU A 7 5.87 16.08 20.29
CA LEU A 7 6.38 14.74 19.98
C LEU A 7 6.07 13.77 21.13
N PRO A 8 5.62 12.52 20.83
CA PRO A 8 5.49 11.45 21.83
C PRO A 8 6.79 11.23 22.60
N ALA A 9 6.69 10.82 23.88
CA ALA A 9 7.86 10.62 24.74
C ALA A 9 8.86 9.61 24.16
N ASP A 10 8.36 8.48 23.64
CA ASP A 10 9.18 7.46 22.98
C ASP A 10 9.97 8.03 21.80
N LEU A 11 9.33 8.91 21.01
CA LEU A 11 9.96 9.53 19.85
C LEU A 11 11.07 10.50 20.28
N ARG A 12 10.86 11.25 21.36
CA ARG A 12 11.90 12.12 21.94
C ARG A 12 13.10 11.31 22.45
N SER A 13 12.87 10.17 23.08
CA SER A 13 13.97 9.31 23.54
C SER A 13 14.81 8.75 22.40
N VAL A 14 14.20 8.47 21.24
CA VAL A 14 14.95 7.98 20.07
C VAL A 14 15.71 9.09 19.37
N ILE A 15 15.14 10.29 19.26
CA ILE A 15 15.83 11.46 18.69
C ILE A 15 17.07 11.83 19.51
N GLY A 16 16.98 11.70 20.85
CA GLY A 16 18.09 12.02 21.75
C GLY A 16 18.46 13.51 21.66
N THR A 17 19.68 13.79 21.22
CA THR A 17 20.23 15.15 21.10
C THR A 17 20.30 15.66 19.67
N GLU A 18 19.78 14.90 18.69
CA GLU A 18 19.83 15.29 17.27
C GLU A 18 19.00 16.54 16.99
N ASN A 19 19.52 17.43 16.16
CA ASN A 19 18.76 18.61 15.72
C ASN A 19 17.59 18.20 14.83
N ILE A 20 16.40 18.71 15.14
CA ILE A 20 15.17 18.43 14.38
C ILE A 20 14.99 19.49 13.30
N ASP A 21 15.00 19.07 12.04
CA ASP A 21 14.71 19.95 10.91
C ASP A 21 13.21 20.13 10.70
N PHE A 22 12.44 19.04 10.85
CA PHE A 22 11.00 19.07 10.78
C PHE A 22 10.35 17.95 11.59
N SER A 23 9.11 18.20 12.02
CA SER A 23 8.25 17.21 12.66
C SER A 23 6.84 17.36 12.11
N ILE A 24 6.30 16.30 11.51
CA ILE A 24 5.00 16.33 10.83
C ILE A 24 4.19 15.07 11.13
N ILE A 25 2.87 15.19 11.06
CA ILE A 25 1.95 14.06 11.18
C ILE A 25 1.30 13.83 9.82
N ALA A 26 1.55 12.66 9.23
CA ALA A 26 0.89 12.26 7.99
C ALA A 26 -0.58 11.91 8.26
N LYS A 27 -1.50 12.50 7.49
CA LYS A 27 -2.94 12.21 7.59
C LYS A 27 -3.23 10.75 7.21
N ARG A 28 -2.48 10.18 6.27
CA ARG A 28 -2.73 8.85 5.70
C ARG A 28 -1.46 8.00 5.68
N LYS A 29 -1.63 6.68 5.71
CA LYS A 29 -0.50 5.72 5.58
C LYS A 29 0.14 5.74 4.19
N GLN A 30 -0.66 5.92 3.15
CA GLN A 30 -0.22 5.81 1.76
C GLN A 30 -1.05 6.73 0.85
N PRO A 31 -0.59 7.00 -0.38
CA PRO A 31 -1.35 7.78 -1.34
C PRO A 31 -2.71 7.14 -1.65
N LEU A 32 -3.74 7.97 -1.80
CA LEU A 32 -5.11 7.50 -2.04
C LEU A 32 -5.23 6.66 -3.33
N LYS A 33 -4.36 6.92 -4.33
CA LYS A 33 -4.35 6.17 -5.61
C LYS A 33 -4.14 4.67 -5.39
N ASN A 34 -3.31 4.29 -4.40
CA ASN A 34 -3.01 2.88 -4.12
C ASN A 34 -4.22 2.18 -3.48
N SER A 35 -4.91 2.85 -2.55
CA SER A 35 -6.11 2.29 -1.93
C SER A 35 -7.30 2.23 -2.91
N TRP A 36 -7.46 3.25 -3.77
CA TRP A 36 -8.47 3.25 -4.82
C TRP A 36 -8.28 2.11 -5.83
N GLY A 37 -7.03 1.81 -6.21
CA GLY A 37 -6.75 0.67 -7.10
C GLY A 37 -7.28 -0.66 -6.54
N LEU A 38 -7.07 -0.91 -5.24
CA LEU A 38 -7.58 -2.11 -4.56
C LEU A 38 -9.11 -2.13 -4.49
N ILE A 39 -9.74 -0.99 -4.17
CA ILE A 39 -11.20 -0.89 -4.08
C ILE A 39 -11.84 -1.14 -5.44
N ILE A 40 -11.35 -0.48 -6.50
CA ILE A 40 -11.89 -0.65 -7.86
C ILE A 40 -11.72 -2.10 -8.31
N PHE A 41 -10.54 -2.68 -8.12
CA PHE A 41 -10.30 -4.09 -8.46
C PHE A 41 -11.24 -5.02 -7.69
N GLY A 42 -11.37 -4.83 -6.37
CA GLY A 42 -12.27 -5.62 -5.54
C GLY A 42 -13.74 -5.50 -5.95
N THR A 43 -14.19 -4.30 -6.35
CA THR A 43 -15.56 -4.06 -6.82
C THR A 43 -15.81 -4.77 -8.15
N ILE A 44 -14.91 -4.64 -9.12
CA ILE A 44 -15.03 -5.29 -10.43
C ILE A 44 -15.01 -6.81 -10.26
N TRP A 45 -14.08 -7.33 -9.45
CA TRP A 45 -14.00 -8.75 -9.14
C TRP A 45 -15.29 -9.27 -8.50
N SER A 46 -15.81 -8.56 -7.50
CA SER A 46 -17.05 -8.96 -6.81
C SER A 46 -18.26 -8.89 -7.74
N ALA A 47 -18.35 -7.89 -8.60
CA ALA A 47 -19.40 -7.78 -9.61
C ALA A 47 -19.33 -8.96 -10.61
N PHE A 48 -18.12 -9.32 -11.08
CA PHE A 48 -17.93 -10.47 -11.95
C PHE A 48 -18.36 -11.78 -11.29
N ILE A 49 -17.93 -12.03 -10.04
CA ILE A 49 -18.31 -13.24 -9.31
C ILE A 49 -19.81 -13.28 -8.97
N SER A 50 -20.46 -12.13 -8.78
CA SER A 50 -21.90 -12.06 -8.50
C SER A 50 -22.75 -12.68 -9.61
N ILE A 51 -22.29 -12.66 -10.87
CA ILE A 51 -22.98 -13.30 -12.00
C ILE A 51 -23.09 -14.81 -11.75
N PHE A 52 -21.99 -15.45 -11.32
CA PHE A 52 -21.98 -16.88 -11.03
C PHE A 52 -22.79 -17.22 -9.78
N VAL A 53 -22.73 -16.37 -8.76
CA VAL A 53 -23.57 -16.52 -7.56
C VAL A 53 -25.05 -16.48 -7.95
N ILE A 54 -25.48 -15.50 -8.75
CA ILE A 54 -26.87 -15.39 -9.18
C ILE A 54 -27.28 -16.56 -10.08
N ALA A 55 -26.41 -16.99 -11.00
CA ALA A 55 -26.70 -18.08 -11.92
C ALA A 55 -26.80 -19.46 -11.24
N PHE A 56 -25.91 -19.76 -10.28
CA PHE A 56 -25.86 -21.06 -9.61
C PHE A 56 -26.59 -21.10 -8.27
N LEU A 57 -26.46 -20.07 -7.44
CA LEU A 57 -27.10 -20.04 -6.11
C LEU A 57 -28.47 -19.36 -6.15
N GLY A 58 -28.74 -18.48 -7.13
CA GLY A 58 -30.02 -17.79 -7.26
C GLY A 58 -31.23 -18.73 -7.41
N PRO A 59 -31.20 -19.72 -8.32
CA PRO A 59 -32.27 -20.72 -8.44
C PRO A 59 -32.44 -21.52 -7.14
N LEU A 60 -31.33 -21.95 -6.53
CA LEU A 60 -31.36 -22.70 -5.26
C LEU A 60 -32.06 -21.90 -4.16
N LEU A 61 -31.76 -20.61 -4.02
CA LEU A 61 -32.41 -19.75 -3.02
C LEU A 61 -33.92 -19.59 -3.24
N LYS A 62 -34.43 -19.85 -4.44
CA LYS A 62 -35.86 -19.88 -4.77
C LYS A 62 -36.47 -21.27 -4.65
N GLY A 63 -35.68 -22.29 -4.32
CA GLY A 63 -36.10 -23.70 -4.32
C GLY A 63 -36.17 -24.32 -5.72
N GLU A 64 -35.56 -23.69 -6.73
CA GLU A 64 -35.49 -24.18 -8.11
C GLU A 64 -34.23 -25.04 -8.33
N GLU A 65 -34.24 -25.84 -9.39
CA GLU A 65 -33.09 -26.65 -9.81
C GLU A 65 -32.13 -25.84 -10.71
N VAL A 66 -30.86 -26.19 -10.65
CA VAL A 66 -29.81 -25.63 -11.50
C VAL A 66 -29.44 -26.68 -12.54
N HIS A 67 -29.61 -26.33 -13.82
CA HIS A 67 -29.28 -27.21 -14.95
C HIS A 67 -27.91 -26.80 -15.54
N PHE A 68 -26.98 -27.75 -15.60
CA PHE A 68 -25.65 -27.54 -16.19
C PHE A 68 -25.13 -28.84 -16.84
N LYS A 69 -23.95 -28.79 -17.45
CA LYS A 69 -23.32 -29.99 -18.06
C LYS A 69 -22.04 -30.37 -17.33
N VAL A 70 -21.86 -31.66 -17.09
CA VAL A 70 -20.60 -32.25 -16.62
C VAL A 70 -20.18 -33.29 -17.64
N ASN A 71 -19.01 -33.11 -18.26
CA ASN A 71 -18.52 -34.00 -19.33
C ASN A 71 -19.56 -34.20 -20.47
N ASP A 72 -20.20 -33.11 -20.89
CA ASP A 72 -21.29 -33.08 -21.90
C ASP A 72 -22.61 -33.78 -21.51
N GLU A 73 -22.69 -34.39 -20.34
CA GLU A 73 -23.91 -34.98 -19.81
C GLU A 73 -24.76 -33.92 -19.08
N PRO A 74 -26.06 -33.77 -19.42
CA PRO A 74 -26.98 -32.92 -18.69
C PRO A 74 -27.06 -33.35 -17.22
N THR A 75 -26.76 -32.42 -16.32
CA THR A 75 -26.73 -32.64 -14.88
C THR A 75 -27.60 -31.60 -14.17
N THR A 76 -28.34 -32.02 -13.16
CA THR A 76 -29.21 -31.18 -12.34
C THR A 76 -28.75 -31.16 -10.90
N GLY A 77 -28.72 -29.98 -10.32
CA GLY A 77 -28.44 -29.78 -8.91
C GLY A 77 -29.60 -29.10 -8.19
N SER A 78 -29.91 -29.55 -6.98
CA SER A 78 -30.93 -28.96 -6.10
C SER A 78 -30.50 -29.05 -4.64
N TRP A 79 -31.31 -28.55 -3.70
CA TRP A 79 -31.05 -28.76 -2.27
C TRP A 79 -31.15 -30.23 -1.86
N GLU A 80 -31.99 -31.01 -2.54
CA GLU A 80 -32.18 -32.44 -2.30
C GLU A 80 -31.08 -33.27 -2.98
N ASN A 81 -30.55 -32.79 -4.11
CA ASN A 81 -29.42 -33.39 -4.83
C ASN A 81 -28.26 -32.38 -4.97
N PHE A 82 -27.57 -32.11 -3.86
CA PHE A 82 -26.52 -31.08 -3.80
C PHE A 82 -25.14 -31.58 -4.26
N GLU A 83 -24.93 -32.89 -4.36
CA GLU A 83 -23.63 -33.49 -4.69
C GLU A 83 -23.00 -32.90 -5.97
N PRO A 84 -23.75 -32.73 -7.09
CA PRO A 84 -23.20 -32.13 -8.30
C PRO A 84 -22.82 -30.65 -8.15
N LEU A 85 -23.43 -29.95 -7.20
CA LEU A 85 -23.22 -28.53 -6.93
C LEU A 85 -22.10 -28.25 -5.94
N LEU A 86 -21.61 -29.29 -5.23
CA LEU A 86 -20.66 -29.11 -4.14
C LEU A 86 -19.37 -28.43 -4.60
N VAL A 87 -18.73 -28.97 -5.64
CA VAL A 87 -17.48 -28.41 -6.18
C VAL A 87 -17.68 -27.01 -6.78
N PRO A 88 -18.66 -26.79 -7.68
CA PRO A 88 -18.97 -25.44 -8.18
C PRO A 88 -19.23 -24.42 -7.05
N THR A 89 -20.02 -24.80 -6.04
CA THR A 89 -20.39 -23.92 -4.93
C THR A 89 -19.19 -23.56 -4.07
N LEU A 90 -18.31 -24.53 -3.74
CA LEU A 90 -17.09 -24.27 -2.99
C LEU A 90 -16.14 -23.34 -3.75
N PHE A 91 -16.00 -23.54 -5.06
CA PHE A 91 -15.17 -22.69 -5.91
C PHE A 91 -15.72 -21.27 -5.96
N ILE A 92 -17.03 -21.09 -6.21
CA ILE A 92 -17.68 -19.78 -6.19
C ILE A 92 -17.51 -19.12 -4.81
N GLY A 93 -17.74 -19.87 -3.73
CA GLY A 93 -17.59 -19.39 -2.35
C GLY A 93 -16.19 -18.87 -2.05
N LEU A 94 -15.15 -19.60 -2.47
CA LEU A 94 -13.76 -19.15 -2.34
C LEU A 94 -13.51 -17.81 -3.04
N PHE A 95 -14.00 -17.66 -4.27
CA PHE A 95 -13.81 -16.44 -5.05
C PHE A 95 -14.58 -15.24 -4.48
N VAL A 96 -15.76 -15.49 -3.89
CA VAL A 96 -16.51 -14.49 -3.13
C VAL A 96 -15.71 -14.03 -1.91
N ILE A 97 -15.17 -14.96 -1.13
CA ILE A 97 -14.34 -14.63 0.06
C ILE A 97 -13.13 -13.80 -0.34
N ILE A 98 -12.44 -14.16 -1.44
CA ILE A 98 -11.32 -13.39 -1.97
C ILE A 98 -11.76 -11.97 -2.34
N GLY A 99 -12.90 -11.81 -3.04
CA GLY A 99 -13.44 -10.51 -3.40
C GLY A 99 -13.72 -9.62 -2.19
N ILE A 100 -14.39 -10.18 -1.19
CA ILE A 100 -14.69 -9.49 0.08
C ILE A 100 -13.40 -9.11 0.80
N ALA A 101 -12.43 -10.03 0.91
CA ALA A 101 -11.17 -9.76 1.58
C ALA A 101 -10.39 -8.60 0.92
N ILE A 102 -10.36 -8.57 -0.41
CA ILE A 102 -9.72 -7.50 -1.17
C ILE A 102 -10.44 -6.15 -0.95
N LEU A 103 -11.78 -6.14 -1.02
CA LEU A 103 -12.59 -4.95 -0.77
C LEU A 103 -12.40 -4.40 0.65
N CYS A 104 -12.51 -5.27 1.66
CA CYS A 104 -12.29 -4.91 3.05
C CYS A 104 -10.86 -4.40 3.28
N SER A 105 -9.85 -5.01 2.66
CA SER A 105 -8.46 -4.54 2.74
C SER A 105 -8.28 -3.17 2.09
N GLY A 106 -8.86 -2.94 0.91
CA GLY A 106 -8.84 -1.65 0.21
C GLY A 106 -9.49 -0.55 1.04
N LEU A 107 -10.70 -0.79 1.56
CA LEU A 107 -11.42 0.12 2.45
C LEU A 107 -10.65 0.38 3.74
N TYR A 108 -10.14 -0.67 4.39
CA TYR A 108 -9.34 -0.55 5.60
C TYR A 108 -8.09 0.31 5.36
N SER A 109 -7.37 0.06 4.27
CA SER A 109 -6.20 0.85 3.89
C SER A 109 -6.53 2.31 3.58
N PHE A 110 -7.72 2.57 3.01
CA PHE A 110 -8.21 3.93 2.74
C PHE A 110 -8.37 4.77 4.01
N PHE A 111 -8.87 4.17 5.10
CA PHE A 111 -9.07 4.86 6.39
C PHE A 111 -7.86 4.78 7.33
N GLN A 112 -6.78 4.10 6.94
CA GLN A 112 -5.60 4.00 7.78
C GLN A 112 -4.88 5.35 7.92
N LYS A 113 -4.92 5.88 9.15
CA LYS A 113 -4.12 7.05 9.54
C LYS A 113 -2.62 6.80 9.36
N GLY A 114 -1.91 7.87 9.02
CA GLY A 114 -0.45 7.88 8.91
C GLY A 114 0.25 7.83 10.27
N GLY A 115 1.53 8.19 10.27
CA GLY A 115 2.38 8.26 11.46
C GLY A 115 3.00 9.65 11.63
N ASN A 116 3.77 9.81 12.70
CA ASN A 116 4.64 10.96 12.89
C ASN A 116 5.93 10.73 12.09
N PHE A 117 6.38 11.74 11.37
CA PHE A 117 7.65 11.76 10.68
C PHE A 117 8.50 12.89 11.24
N VAL A 118 9.74 12.57 11.59
CA VAL A 118 10.71 13.53 12.11
C VAL A 118 11.97 13.44 11.27
N GLY A 119 12.29 14.52 10.57
CA GLY A 119 13.57 14.69 9.91
C GLY A 119 14.56 15.28 10.88
N THR A 120 15.70 14.62 11.05
CA THR A 120 16.84 15.09 11.84
C THR A 120 18.04 15.30 10.94
N GLU A 121 19.14 15.79 11.51
CA GLU A 121 20.40 15.93 10.78
C GLU A 121 20.96 14.62 10.21
N ASN A 122 20.73 13.48 10.86
CA ASN A 122 21.32 12.20 10.48
C ASN A 122 20.33 11.22 9.79
N ARG A 123 19.05 11.32 10.13
CA ARG A 123 18.05 10.32 9.72
C ARG A 123 16.62 10.84 9.68
N LEU A 124 15.77 10.10 8.97
CA LEU A 124 14.33 10.21 9.02
C LEU A 124 13.74 9.16 9.97
N ILE A 125 12.91 9.59 10.91
CA ILE A 125 12.27 8.71 11.89
C ILE A 125 10.77 8.69 11.62
N HIS A 126 10.21 7.49 11.46
CA HIS A 126 8.78 7.25 11.32
C HIS A 126 8.24 6.51 12.54
N TYR A 127 7.32 7.16 13.26
CA TYR A 127 6.63 6.59 14.40
C TYR A 127 5.14 6.36 14.12
N ARG A 128 4.68 5.12 14.31
CA ARG A 128 3.28 4.75 14.14
C ARG A 128 2.88 3.65 15.11
N LYS A 129 1.90 3.95 15.99
CA LYS A 129 1.29 2.99 16.93
C LYS A 129 2.33 2.18 17.74
N GLY A 130 3.29 2.86 18.37
CA GLY A 130 4.34 2.21 19.18
C GLY A 130 5.52 1.66 18.37
N THR A 131 5.41 1.57 17.04
CA THR A 131 6.54 1.14 16.19
C THR A 131 7.33 2.34 15.70
N ILE A 132 8.64 2.31 15.93
CA ILE A 132 9.61 3.27 15.39
C ILE A 132 10.40 2.60 14.28
N LYS A 133 10.50 3.28 13.14
CA LYS A 133 11.41 2.92 12.04
C LYS A 133 12.32 4.10 11.77
N THR A 134 13.61 3.84 11.63
CA THR A 134 14.62 4.84 11.32
C THR A 134 15.19 4.55 9.95
N TYR A 135 15.39 5.61 9.17
CA TYR A 135 15.98 5.56 7.84
C TYR A 135 17.11 6.58 7.81
N ASP A 136 18.35 6.11 7.78
CA ASP A 136 19.49 7.02 7.63
C ASP A 136 19.42 7.68 6.26
N TRP A 137 19.84 8.94 6.14
CA TRP A 137 19.68 9.69 4.89
C TRP A 137 20.41 9.04 3.70
N GLU A 138 21.50 8.34 3.97
CA GLU A 138 22.25 7.54 2.99
C GLU A 138 21.48 6.34 2.42
N GLN A 139 20.38 5.91 3.05
CA GLN A 139 19.55 4.80 2.57
C GLN A 139 18.61 5.22 1.43
N PHE A 140 18.45 6.52 1.18
CA PHE A 140 17.60 7.03 0.11
C PHE A 140 18.37 7.10 -1.22
N SER A 141 17.70 6.81 -2.32
CA SER A 141 18.31 6.89 -3.66
C SER A 141 18.42 8.33 -4.18
N GLY A 142 17.72 9.27 -3.53
CA GLY A 142 17.56 10.65 -4.01
C GLY A 142 16.39 10.85 -4.98
N ASN A 143 15.81 9.76 -5.49
CA ASN A 143 14.59 9.82 -6.29
C ASN A 143 13.39 10.10 -5.38
N MET A 144 12.66 11.16 -5.70
CA MET A 144 11.47 11.57 -4.96
C MET A 144 10.39 12.05 -5.92
N GLU A 145 9.16 11.60 -5.70
CA GLU A 145 7.95 12.06 -6.41
C GLU A 145 7.11 12.91 -5.44
N ILE A 146 6.67 14.09 -5.88
CA ILE A 146 5.79 14.95 -5.11
C ILE A 146 4.46 15.09 -5.83
N ASN A 147 3.37 14.98 -5.09
CA ASN A 147 2.06 15.40 -5.53
C ASN A 147 1.57 16.56 -4.65
N SER A 148 1.77 17.79 -5.12
CA SER A 148 1.43 18.99 -4.35
C SER A 148 -0.07 19.15 -4.11
N GLN A 149 -0.92 18.67 -5.03
CA GLN A 149 -2.38 18.74 -4.89
C GLN A 149 -2.89 17.78 -3.81
N LYS A 150 -2.27 16.60 -3.69
CA LYS A 150 -2.67 15.57 -2.73
C LYS A 150 -1.87 15.62 -1.43
N GLU A 151 -0.89 16.50 -1.36
CA GLU A 151 0.03 16.66 -0.23
C GLU A 151 0.83 15.37 0.05
N ASP A 152 1.27 14.67 -1.00
CA ASP A 152 1.96 13.37 -0.89
C ASP A 152 3.44 13.49 -1.36
N ILE A 153 4.36 12.88 -0.61
CA ILE A 153 5.77 12.65 -0.99
C ILE A 153 6.00 11.14 -1.05
N SER A 154 6.65 10.69 -2.11
CA SER A 154 7.16 9.32 -2.25
C SER A 154 8.68 9.39 -2.37
N MET A 155 9.41 8.65 -1.54
CA MET A 155 10.87 8.62 -1.54
C MET A 155 11.34 7.19 -1.76
N GLU A 156 12.23 6.98 -2.72
CA GLU A 156 12.80 5.68 -3.00
C GLU A 156 13.99 5.40 -2.08
N LEU A 157 14.03 4.18 -1.55
CA LEU A 157 15.16 3.63 -0.83
C LEU A 157 16.12 2.94 -1.82
N ARG A 158 17.38 2.79 -1.41
CA ARG A 158 18.39 1.97 -2.09
C ARG A 158 18.17 0.46 -1.86
N THR A 159 17.20 0.10 -1.01
CA THR A 159 16.70 -1.27 -0.85
C THR A 159 15.53 -1.51 -1.78
N GLY A 160 15.28 -2.78 -2.13
CA GLY A 160 14.24 -3.14 -3.07
C GLY A 160 14.30 -4.63 -3.43
N LYS A 161 13.58 -5.00 -4.49
CA LYS A 161 13.48 -6.38 -4.96
C LYS A 161 13.61 -6.47 -6.48
N MET A 162 14.19 -7.57 -6.95
CA MET A 162 14.16 -7.93 -8.37
C MET A 162 12.79 -8.50 -8.72
N VAL A 163 12.14 -7.94 -9.74
CA VAL A 163 10.84 -8.39 -10.23
C VAL A 163 11.02 -8.93 -11.65
N SER A 164 10.74 -10.22 -11.83
CA SER A 164 10.76 -10.85 -13.14
C SER A 164 9.59 -10.40 -14.00
N ARG A 165 9.88 -10.10 -15.27
CA ARG A 165 8.91 -9.59 -16.24
C ARG A 165 8.73 -10.58 -17.38
N LYS A 166 7.48 -10.81 -17.81
CA LYS A 166 7.21 -11.66 -18.97
C LYS A 166 7.88 -11.06 -20.21
N ASN A 167 8.77 -11.83 -20.85
CA ASN A 167 9.48 -11.46 -22.07
C ASN A 167 10.41 -10.23 -21.95
N LYS A 168 10.89 -9.89 -20.74
CA LYS A 168 11.85 -8.79 -20.51
C LYS A 168 12.86 -9.19 -19.42
N PRO A 169 14.07 -8.60 -19.40
CA PRO A 169 14.99 -8.77 -18.28
C PRO A 169 14.33 -8.39 -16.95
N ASP A 170 14.80 -9.02 -15.87
CA ASP A 170 14.41 -8.68 -14.53
C ASP A 170 14.69 -7.20 -14.25
N GLU A 171 13.75 -6.55 -13.56
CA GLU A 171 13.87 -5.15 -13.21
C GLU A 171 13.99 -5.01 -11.70
N TYR A 172 14.92 -4.16 -11.27
CA TYR A 172 15.02 -3.75 -9.87
C TYR A 172 13.90 -2.75 -9.53
N VAL A 173 13.11 -3.06 -8.51
CA VAL A 173 12.03 -2.19 -8.01
C VAL A 173 12.40 -1.75 -6.58
N PRO A 174 12.69 -0.45 -6.37
CA PRO A 174 13.05 0.07 -5.06
C PRO A 174 11.85 0.04 -4.09
N ASP A 175 12.16 -0.09 -2.80
CA ASP A 175 11.19 0.15 -1.74
C ASP A 175 10.85 1.64 -1.67
N ILE A 176 9.58 1.96 -1.44
CA ILE A 176 9.10 3.34 -1.42
C ILE A 176 8.58 3.68 -0.03
N LEU A 177 9.10 4.77 0.55
CA LEU A 177 8.55 5.41 1.73
C LEU A 177 7.54 6.49 1.32
N TYR A 178 6.31 6.37 1.81
CA TYR A 178 5.26 7.35 1.58
C TYR A 178 5.05 8.25 2.80
N ILE A 179 5.03 9.56 2.55
CA ILE A 179 4.57 10.59 3.50
C ILE A 179 3.34 11.24 2.88
N SER A 180 2.15 10.92 3.39
CA SER A 180 0.89 11.23 2.70
C SER A 180 -0.03 12.17 3.48
N GLY A 181 -0.52 13.21 2.80
CA GLY A 181 -1.41 14.22 3.35
C GLY A 181 -0.73 15.13 4.37
N VAL A 182 0.45 15.66 4.03
CA VAL A 182 1.22 16.56 4.91
C VAL A 182 1.24 18.00 4.37
N PRO A 183 1.02 19.01 5.23
CA PRO A 183 1.13 20.41 4.80
C PRO A 183 2.57 20.75 4.43
N ASN A 184 2.76 21.80 3.63
CA ASN A 184 4.09 22.32 3.22
C ASN A 184 5.00 21.27 2.57
N VAL A 185 4.41 20.40 1.74
CA VAL A 185 5.08 19.28 1.07
C VAL A 185 6.37 19.68 0.31
N LEU A 186 6.39 20.88 -0.28
CA LEU A 186 7.56 21.40 -1.01
C LEU A 186 8.71 21.81 -0.08
N GLU A 187 8.40 22.33 1.10
CA GLU A 187 9.43 22.69 2.10
C GLU A 187 10.07 21.43 2.69
N ILE A 188 9.24 20.45 3.04
CA ILE A 188 9.68 19.15 3.56
C ILE A 188 10.55 18.43 2.51
N GLU A 189 10.12 18.42 1.25
CA GLU A 189 10.90 17.81 0.19
C GLU A 189 12.27 18.48 0.03
N LYS A 190 12.32 19.80 0.07
CA LYS A 190 13.59 20.54 -0.04
C LYS A 190 14.54 20.16 1.10
N ILE A 191 14.04 20.06 2.32
CA ILE A 191 14.83 19.62 3.47
C ILE A 191 15.34 18.20 3.25
N CYS A 192 14.46 17.25 2.89
CA CYS A 192 14.84 15.86 2.62
C CYS A 192 15.92 15.78 1.53
N ARG A 193 15.77 16.50 0.41
CA ARG A 193 16.77 16.51 -0.67
C ARG A 193 18.12 17.03 -0.20
N ASN A 194 18.13 18.10 0.60
CA ASN A 194 19.37 18.65 1.13
C ASN A 194 20.05 17.63 2.05
N ARG A 195 19.30 17.01 2.96
CA ARG A 195 19.83 15.99 3.88
C ARG A 195 20.35 14.75 3.16
N ILE A 196 19.66 14.27 2.13
CA ILE A 196 20.15 13.13 1.32
C ILE A 196 21.46 13.48 0.61
N LYS A 197 21.62 14.72 0.11
CA LYS A 197 22.86 15.16 -0.54
C LYS A 197 24.01 15.37 0.43
N GLU A 198 23.73 15.96 1.58
CA GLU A 198 24.73 16.20 2.65
C GLU A 198 25.29 14.89 3.21
N ASN A 199 24.48 13.84 3.20
CA ASN A 199 24.83 12.51 3.72
C ASN A 199 25.04 11.47 2.60
N ASP A 200 25.27 11.89 1.35
CA ASP A 200 25.51 10.94 0.26
C ASP A 200 26.90 10.29 0.46
N PRO A 201 27.01 8.95 0.57
CA PRO A 201 28.28 8.27 0.78
C PRO A 201 29.21 8.30 -0.44
N ILE A 202 28.75 8.78 -1.59
CA ILE A 202 29.60 8.94 -2.77
C ILE A 202 30.52 10.16 -2.54
N PRO A 203 31.86 9.99 -2.49
CA PRO A 203 32.76 11.11 -2.30
C PRO A 203 32.56 12.11 -3.43
N ALA A 204 32.42 13.39 -3.08
CA ALA A 204 32.45 14.46 -4.05
C ALA A 204 33.72 14.29 -4.89
N VAL A 205 33.56 14.09 -6.19
CA VAL A 205 34.69 14.04 -7.12
C VAL A 205 35.36 15.39 -7.00
N THR A 206 36.46 15.46 -6.24
CA THR A 206 37.38 16.58 -6.28
C THR A 206 37.98 16.53 -7.68
N SER A 207 37.38 17.28 -8.61
CA SER A 207 38.02 17.66 -9.86
C SER A 207 39.24 18.50 -9.49
N ASN A 208 40.34 17.83 -9.20
CA ASN A 208 41.65 18.43 -9.21
C ASN A 208 42.02 18.66 -10.67
N THR A 209 42.39 19.91 -10.96
CA THR A 209 42.95 20.48 -12.21
C THR A 209 42.03 20.67 -13.40
#